data_AF-A0A643EZD9-F1
#
_entry.id   AF-A0A643EZD9-F1
#
_cell.length_a   1.000
_cell.length_b   1.000
_cell.length_c   1.000
_cell.angle_alpha   90.00
_cell.angle_beta   90.00
_cell.angle_gamma   90.00
#
_symmetry.space_group_name_H-M   'P 1'
#
loop_
_entity.id
_entity.type
_entity.pdbx_description
1 polymer ?
#
loop_
_entity_poly.entity_id
_entity_poly.type
_entity_poly.pdbx_seq_one_letter_code
_entity_poly.pdbx_strand_id
1 'polypeptide(L)'
;MNLSTKIASYASARSFRPVYPSRAADPRGSETTPHLRAIEMAKTMQDVAASRGAATLRDLLNAGFTSAEIIEFGIQAQNLAAEWKSESRKGAYDNIEDMVMKVREPMPNRPPMTENFLTSSAFFEAWGLYCAGRAALMLDPWAAQRERCIVHLGRFLNMLPLLPAERARLMQSAEKTLPKIAVVHSRAVA
;
A
#
# COMPACT_ATOMS: atom_id res chain seq x y z
N MET A 1 -72.76 -33.76 -22.76
CA MET A 1 -72.32 -34.52 -21.57
C MET A 1 -71.03 -35.25 -21.93
N ASN A 2 -69.98 -35.01 -21.12
CA ASN A 2 -68.72 -35.76 -20.95
C ASN A 2 -67.79 -35.94 -22.17
N LEU A 3 -66.72 -35.13 -22.28
CA LEU A 3 -65.37 -35.32 -21.68
C LEU A 3 -64.53 -36.34 -22.46
N SER A 4 -63.54 -35.88 -23.23
CA SER A 4 -62.21 -36.48 -23.17
C SER A 4 -61.12 -35.59 -23.75
N THR A 5 -60.18 -35.30 -22.87
CA THR A 5 -58.99 -34.47 -22.91
C THR A 5 -57.94 -34.99 -23.90
N LYS A 6 -57.28 -34.10 -24.67
CA LYS A 6 -55.90 -34.30 -25.14
C LYS A 6 -55.13 -32.98 -25.09
N ILE A 7 -54.33 -32.83 -24.03
CA ILE A 7 -53.34 -31.76 -23.85
C ILE A 7 -52.12 -32.13 -24.70
N ALA A 8 -51.81 -31.32 -25.72
CA ALA A 8 -50.58 -31.46 -26.49
C ALA A 8 -49.46 -30.67 -25.79
N SER A 9 -48.55 -31.41 -25.18
CA SER A 9 -47.32 -30.96 -24.53
C SER A 9 -46.24 -30.65 -25.58
N TYR A 10 -45.86 -29.37 -25.71
CA TYR A 10 -44.64 -28.98 -26.41
C TYR A 10 -43.47 -29.02 -25.42
N ALA A 11 -42.78 -30.16 -25.37
CA ALA A 11 -41.57 -30.32 -24.58
C ALA A 11 -40.40 -29.59 -25.25
N SER A 12 -39.89 -28.55 -24.56
CA SER A 12 -38.65 -27.86 -24.92
C SER A 12 -37.46 -28.79 -24.70
N ALA A 13 -36.85 -29.25 -25.79
CA ALA A 13 -35.66 -30.09 -25.75
C ALA A 13 -34.44 -29.24 -25.33
N ARG A 14 -34.12 -29.25 -24.02
CA ARG A 14 -32.81 -28.77 -23.53
C ARG A 14 -31.75 -29.79 -23.89
N SER A 15 -30.92 -29.48 -24.88
CA SER A 15 -29.70 -30.24 -25.16
C SER A 15 -28.72 -30.12 -23.98
N PHE A 16 -28.63 -31.16 -23.15
CA PHE A 16 -27.53 -31.31 -22.20
C PHE A 16 -26.28 -31.72 -22.97
N ARG A 17 -25.37 -30.78 -23.21
CA ARG A 17 -24.03 -31.11 -23.70
C ARG A 17 -23.23 -31.67 -22.50
N PRO A 18 -22.68 -32.89 -22.57
CA PRO A 18 -21.80 -33.39 -21.51
C PRO A 18 -20.58 -32.49 -21.43
N VAL A 19 -20.43 -31.79 -20.31
CA VAL A 19 -19.18 -31.11 -19.97
C VAL A 19 -18.21 -32.20 -19.58
N TYR A 20 -17.35 -32.61 -20.51
CA TYR A 20 -16.18 -33.41 -20.17
C TYR A 20 -15.33 -32.57 -19.19
N PRO A 21 -14.84 -33.13 -18.08
CA PRO A 21 -13.87 -32.43 -17.25
C PRO A 21 -12.66 -32.10 -18.12
N SER A 22 -12.40 -30.80 -18.28
CA SER A 22 -11.24 -30.31 -19.01
C SER A 22 -10.00 -30.92 -18.38
N ARG A 23 -9.23 -31.64 -19.20
CA ARG A 23 -7.93 -32.17 -18.83
C ARG A 23 -7.08 -31.03 -18.27
N ALA A 24 -6.42 -31.31 -17.15
CA ALA A 24 -5.70 -30.39 -16.29
C ALA A 24 -5.01 -29.23 -17.03
N ALA A 25 -5.27 -28.01 -16.54
CA ALA A 25 -4.39 -26.88 -16.74
C ALA A 25 -2.96 -27.28 -16.38
N ASP A 26 -1.99 -26.74 -17.12
CA ASP A 26 -0.55 -26.88 -16.91
C ASP A 26 -0.19 -26.93 -15.40
N PRO A 27 0.44 -28.02 -14.90
CA PRO A 27 0.76 -28.18 -13.48
C PRO A 27 1.88 -27.23 -13.00
N ARG A 28 2.35 -26.30 -13.85
CA ARG A 28 3.35 -25.28 -13.52
C ARG A 28 2.80 -23.86 -13.50
N GLY A 29 1.49 -23.66 -13.59
CA GLY A 29 0.89 -22.36 -13.31
C GLY A 29 1.09 -22.04 -11.83
N SER A 30 1.96 -21.09 -11.51
CA SER A 30 2.06 -20.57 -10.15
C SER A 30 0.67 -20.14 -9.70
N GLU A 31 0.07 -20.84 -8.75
CA GLU A 31 -1.10 -20.34 -8.04
C GLU A 31 -0.67 -19.01 -7.42
N THR A 32 -1.09 -17.90 -8.03
CA THR A 32 -0.78 -16.53 -7.57
C THR A 32 -1.35 -16.28 -6.17
N THR A 33 -2.25 -17.13 -5.70
CA THR A 33 -2.83 -17.10 -4.37
C THR A 33 -2.16 -18.13 -3.46
N PRO A 34 -1.52 -17.71 -2.35
CA PRO A 34 -0.95 -18.65 -1.40
C PRO A 34 -2.03 -19.54 -0.78
N HIS A 35 -1.68 -20.80 -0.48
CA HIS A 35 -2.60 -21.76 0.12
C HIS A 35 -3.03 -21.30 1.51
N LEU A 36 -4.31 -21.44 1.86
CA LEU A 36 -4.86 -20.95 3.15
C LEU A 36 -4.08 -21.50 4.36
N ARG A 37 -3.69 -22.77 4.31
CA ARG A 37 -2.91 -23.40 5.38
C ARG A 37 -1.51 -22.81 5.51
N ALA A 38 -0.90 -22.40 4.40
CA ALA A 38 0.39 -21.71 4.40
C ALA A 38 0.29 -20.31 5.01
N ILE A 39 -0.82 -19.60 4.80
CA ILE A 39 -1.10 -18.29 5.39
C ILE A 39 -1.24 -18.41 6.93
N GLU A 40 -2.02 -19.39 7.40
CA GLU A 40 -2.17 -19.66 8.84
C GLU A 40 -0.83 -20.04 9.49
N MET A 41 -0.05 -20.88 8.80
CA MET A 41 1.28 -21.27 9.26
C MET A 41 2.26 -20.09 9.27
N ALA A 42 2.22 -19.21 8.28
CA ALA A 42 3.04 -18.00 8.24
C ALA A 42 2.73 -17.06 9.42
N LYS A 43 1.43 -16.88 9.73
CA LYS A 43 0.99 -16.06 10.86
C LYS A 43 1.46 -16.63 12.20
N THR A 44 1.28 -17.93 12.40
CA THR A 44 1.76 -18.59 13.63
C THR A 44 3.29 -18.56 13.74
N MET A 45 4.02 -18.70 12.63
CA MET A 45 5.48 -18.50 12.62
C MET A 45 5.88 -17.10 13.10
N GLN A 46 5.15 -16.05 12.70
CA GLN A 46 5.40 -14.68 13.15
C GLN A 46 5.10 -14.49 14.64
N ASP A 47 3.97 -15.01 15.12
CA ASP A 47 3.57 -14.90 16.54
C ASP A 47 4.61 -15.58 17.45
N VAL A 48 5.11 -16.76 17.04
CA VAL A 48 6.17 -17.46 17.77
C VAL A 48 7.50 -16.72 17.66
N ALA A 49 7.87 -16.22 16.48
CA ALA A 49 9.10 -15.45 16.30
C ALA A 49 9.11 -14.15 17.12
N ALA A 50 7.96 -13.49 17.29
CA ALA A 50 7.83 -12.29 18.11
C ALA A 50 8.10 -12.56 19.61
N SER A 51 7.77 -13.77 20.09
CA SER A 51 7.95 -14.14 21.51
C SER A 51 9.29 -14.85 21.80
N ARG A 52 9.80 -15.65 20.86
CA ARG A 52 10.97 -16.54 21.07
C ARG A 52 12.05 -16.44 19.99
N GLY A 53 11.93 -15.47 19.08
CA GLY A 53 12.92 -15.18 18.03
C GLY A 53 12.72 -15.96 16.74
N ALA A 54 12.56 -17.28 16.81
CA ALA A 54 12.33 -18.14 15.64
C ALA A 54 11.32 -19.25 15.93
N ALA A 55 10.43 -19.52 14.97
CA ALA A 55 9.49 -20.63 15.05
C ALA A 55 10.20 -21.95 14.77
N THR A 56 10.05 -22.91 15.67
CA THR A 56 10.58 -24.26 15.50
C THR A 56 9.50 -25.24 15.02
N LEU A 57 9.91 -26.39 14.50
CA LEU A 57 8.98 -27.49 14.14
C LEU A 57 8.05 -27.86 15.31
N ARG A 58 8.58 -27.87 16.54
CA ARG A 58 7.82 -28.18 17.75
C ARG A 58 6.74 -27.15 18.03
N ASP A 59 7.00 -25.87 17.76
CA ASP A 59 6.02 -24.81 17.97
C ASP A 59 4.84 -24.94 16.99
N LEU A 60 5.11 -25.33 15.74
CA LEU A 60 4.07 -25.59 14.75
C LEU A 60 3.23 -26.84 15.09
N LEU A 61 3.86 -27.92 15.56
CA LEU A 61 3.13 -29.08 16.05
C LEU A 61 2.23 -28.74 17.24
N ASN A 62 2.74 -27.94 18.19
CA ASN A 62 1.96 -27.45 19.34
C ASN A 62 0.82 -26.51 18.92
N ALA A 63 0.97 -25.79 17.80
CA ALA A 63 -0.07 -24.95 17.22
C ALA A 63 -1.13 -25.75 16.43
N GLY A 64 -1.03 -27.08 16.39
CA GLY A 64 -2.01 -27.97 15.77
C GLY A 64 -1.78 -28.22 14.27
N PHE A 65 -0.60 -27.91 13.75
CA PHE A 65 -0.21 -28.35 12.40
C PHE A 65 0.30 -29.79 12.46
N THR A 66 -0.08 -30.60 11.47
CA THR A 66 0.45 -31.96 11.32
C THR A 66 1.79 -31.94 10.61
N SER A 67 2.60 -32.97 10.81
CA SER A 67 3.90 -33.09 10.11
C SER A 67 3.77 -33.07 8.59
N ALA A 68 2.68 -33.63 8.04
CA ALA A 68 2.41 -33.60 6.61
C ALA A 68 2.16 -32.18 6.10
N GLU A 69 1.32 -31.40 6.80
CA GLU A 69 1.05 -30.00 6.46
C GLU A 69 2.31 -29.13 6.53
N ILE A 70 3.18 -29.37 7.51
CA ILE A 70 4.42 -28.61 7.68
C ILE A 70 5.39 -28.88 6.53
N ILE A 71 5.48 -30.13 6.06
CA ILE A 71 6.32 -30.47 4.90
C ILE A 71 5.74 -29.86 3.63
N GLU A 72 4.43 -29.94 3.45
CA GLU A 72 3.74 -29.49 2.23
C GLU A 72 3.72 -27.96 2.10
N PHE A 73 3.41 -27.24 3.18
CA PHE A 73 3.19 -25.79 3.16
C PHE A 73 4.30 -24.96 3.82
N GLY A 74 5.25 -25.61 4.51
CA GLY A 74 6.22 -24.91 5.35
C GLY A 74 7.15 -23.97 4.59
N ILE A 75 7.51 -24.29 3.35
CA ILE A 75 8.36 -23.41 2.51
C ILE A 75 7.57 -22.17 2.07
N GLN A 76 6.33 -22.36 1.61
CA GLN A 76 5.45 -21.24 1.21
C GLN A 76 5.16 -20.34 2.42
N ALA A 77 4.89 -20.94 3.59
CA ALA A 77 4.67 -20.21 4.84
C ALA A 77 5.90 -19.41 5.29
N GLN A 78 7.11 -19.98 5.17
CA GLN A 78 8.35 -19.27 5.50
C GLN A 78 8.58 -18.06 4.60
N ASN A 79 8.35 -18.22 3.28
CA ASN A 79 8.47 -17.12 2.34
C ASN A 79 7.47 -16.00 2.65
N LEU A 80 6.19 -16.34 2.90
CA LEU A 80 5.17 -15.38 3.30
C LEU A 80 5.52 -14.67 4.62
N ALA A 81 5.97 -15.42 5.64
CA ALA A 81 6.35 -14.84 6.92
C ALA A 81 7.54 -13.87 6.79
N ALA A 82 8.50 -14.17 5.91
CA ALA A 82 9.64 -13.31 5.61
C ALA A 82 9.20 -12.03 4.85
N GLU A 83 8.35 -12.16 3.84
CA GLU A 83 7.78 -11.04 3.07
C GLU A 83 6.99 -10.09 3.98
N TRP A 84 6.13 -10.62 4.85
CA TRP A 84 5.38 -9.82 5.81
C TRP A 84 6.28 -9.20 6.88
N LYS A 85 7.37 -9.87 7.28
CA LYS A 85 8.37 -9.29 8.17
C LYS A 85 9.10 -8.10 7.51
N SER A 86 9.26 -8.07 6.19
CA SER A 86 9.72 -6.86 5.49
C SER A 86 8.66 -5.77 5.45
N GLU A 87 7.38 -6.09 5.25
CA GLU A 87 6.29 -5.09 5.21
C GLU A 87 6.06 -4.46 6.60
N SER A 88 6.08 -5.27 7.67
CA SER A 88 5.97 -4.81 9.06
C SER A 88 7.23 -4.09 9.57
N ARG A 89 8.33 -4.11 8.81
CA ARG A 89 9.58 -3.36 9.10
C ARG A 89 9.59 -1.95 8.49
N LYS A 90 8.47 -1.45 7.96
CA LYS A 90 8.27 0.01 7.93
C LYS A 90 8.11 0.45 9.38
N GLY A 91 9.17 0.99 9.97
CA GLY A 91 9.15 1.49 11.32
C GLY A 91 8.01 2.49 11.54
N ALA A 92 7.68 2.79 12.79
CA ALA A 92 6.76 3.89 13.12
C ALA A 92 7.24 5.27 12.61
N TYR A 93 8.45 5.32 12.07
CA TYR A 93 9.17 6.50 11.61
C TYR A 93 9.58 6.32 10.16
N ASP A 94 9.61 7.43 9.45
CA ASP A 94 9.92 7.44 8.03
C ASP A 94 11.42 7.52 7.83
N ASN A 95 11.92 6.71 6.91
CA ASN A 95 13.24 6.96 6.34
C ASN A 95 13.15 8.09 5.31
N ILE A 96 14.31 8.62 4.89
CA ILE A 96 14.37 9.74 3.95
C ILE A 96 13.63 9.42 2.63
N GLU A 97 13.70 8.19 2.15
CA GLU A 97 13.03 7.74 0.93
C GLU A 97 11.50 7.81 1.05
N ASP A 98 10.93 7.40 2.19
CA ASP A 98 9.49 7.52 2.47
C ASP A 98 9.08 8.97 2.67
N MET A 99 9.90 9.78 3.35
CA MET A 99 9.68 11.22 3.46
C MET A 99 9.66 11.90 2.08
N VAL A 100 10.53 11.48 1.15
CA VAL A 100 10.54 11.96 -0.24
C VAL A 100 9.21 11.67 -0.93
N MET A 101 8.64 10.48 -0.74
CA MET A 101 7.34 10.14 -1.31
C MET A 101 6.23 11.03 -0.72
N LYS A 102 6.23 11.21 0.61
CA LYS A 102 5.23 12.03 1.31
C LYS A 102 5.29 13.50 0.92
N VAL A 103 6.47 14.09 0.69
CA VAL A 103 6.55 15.49 0.23
C VAL A 103 6.16 15.63 -1.24
N ARG A 104 6.32 14.58 -2.07
CA ARG A 104 5.88 14.61 -3.47
C ARG A 104 4.38 14.51 -3.61
N GLU A 105 3.77 13.65 -2.80
CA GLU A 105 2.34 13.33 -2.79
C GLU A 105 1.79 13.47 -1.36
N PRO A 106 1.62 14.71 -0.87
CA PRO A 106 1.27 14.93 0.52
C PRO A 106 -0.18 14.57 0.80
N MET A 107 -0.38 13.81 1.88
CA MET A 107 -1.69 13.50 2.45
C MET A 107 -1.81 14.17 3.83
N PRO A 108 -2.89 14.91 4.13
CA PRO A 108 -3.02 15.67 5.38
C PRO A 108 -2.85 14.86 6.66
N ASN A 109 -3.29 13.60 6.66
CA ASN A 109 -3.23 12.69 7.80
C ASN A 109 -1.93 11.88 7.88
N ARG A 110 -0.98 12.06 6.95
CA ARG A 110 0.24 11.26 6.87
C ARG A 110 1.49 12.14 6.70
N PRO A 111 1.82 12.98 7.69
CA PRO A 111 3.03 13.79 7.64
C PRO A 111 4.30 12.93 7.65
N PRO A 112 5.41 13.42 7.05
CA PRO A 112 6.75 12.91 7.29
C PRO A 112 7.14 13.02 8.78
N MET A 113 7.68 11.95 9.36
CA MET A 113 8.03 11.89 10.78
C MET A 113 9.36 11.18 11.00
N THR A 114 10.18 11.71 11.90
CA THR A 114 11.49 11.14 12.26
C THR A 114 11.40 10.35 13.56
N GLU A 115 12.43 9.54 13.83
CA GLU A 115 12.53 8.76 15.06
C GLU A 115 12.41 9.65 16.30
N ASN A 116 11.59 9.23 17.26
CA ASN A 116 11.37 9.92 18.54
C ASN A 116 10.79 11.35 18.44
N PHE A 117 10.23 11.75 17.29
CA PHE A 117 9.57 13.04 17.18
C PHE A 117 8.27 13.06 18.01
N LEU A 118 8.09 14.06 18.85
CA LEU A 118 6.82 14.26 19.57
C LEU A 118 5.91 15.13 18.71
N THR A 119 4.79 14.54 18.28
CA THR A 119 3.80 15.27 17.50
C THR A 119 3.08 16.31 18.36
N SER A 120 2.69 17.42 17.74
CA SER A 120 1.96 18.52 18.36
C SER A 120 0.91 19.05 17.38
N SER A 121 -0.04 19.86 17.85
CA SER A 121 -1.01 20.53 16.97
C SER A 121 -0.30 21.37 15.91
N ALA A 122 0.70 22.15 16.32
CA ALA A 122 1.50 22.99 15.42
C ALA A 122 2.18 22.18 14.30
N PHE A 123 2.62 20.94 14.59
CA PHE A 123 3.21 20.05 13.60
C PHE A 123 2.20 19.65 12.51
N PHE A 124 0.99 19.23 12.91
CA PHE A 124 -0.07 18.88 11.96
C PHE A 124 -0.60 20.10 11.20
N GLU A 125 -0.70 21.26 11.85
CA GLU A 125 -1.10 22.51 11.20
C GLU A 125 -0.08 22.94 10.15
N ALA A 126 1.22 22.90 10.45
CA ALA A 126 2.27 23.23 9.49
C ALA A 126 2.24 22.30 8.27
N TRP A 127 2.04 21.00 8.49
CA TRP A 127 1.86 20.04 7.41
C TRP A 127 0.58 20.30 6.60
N GLY A 128 -0.53 20.60 7.28
CA GLY A 128 -1.81 20.94 6.67
C GLY A 128 -1.71 22.17 5.77
N LEU A 129 -0.98 23.21 6.19
CA LEU A 129 -0.72 24.41 5.39
C LEU A 129 0.06 24.08 4.10
N TYR A 130 1.04 23.18 4.18
CA TYR A 130 1.75 22.71 2.98
C TYR A 130 0.81 21.95 2.04
N CYS A 131 0.02 21.00 2.57
CA CYS A 131 -0.97 20.25 1.79
C CYS A 131 -1.97 21.19 1.08
N ALA A 132 -2.52 22.15 1.82
CA ALA A 132 -3.46 23.13 1.30
C ALA A 132 -2.81 24.04 0.25
N GLY A 133 -1.59 24.52 0.50
CA GLY A 133 -0.83 25.34 -0.43
C GLY A 133 -0.55 24.61 -1.75
N ARG A 134 -0.20 23.32 -1.68
CA ARG A 134 0.00 22.48 -2.88
C ARG A 134 -1.31 22.23 -3.62
N ALA A 135 -2.40 21.92 -2.92
CA ALA A 135 -3.71 21.72 -3.54
C ALA A 135 -4.18 23.00 -4.26
N ALA A 136 -4.04 24.15 -3.61
CA ALA A 136 -4.37 25.44 -4.20
C ALA A 136 -3.51 25.71 -5.45
N LEU A 137 -2.22 25.38 -5.41
CA LEU A 137 -1.31 25.55 -6.56
C LEU A 137 -1.69 24.66 -7.76
N MET A 138 -2.28 23.49 -7.51
CA MET A 138 -2.79 22.61 -8.57
C MET A 138 -4.05 23.17 -9.23
N LEU A 139 -4.86 23.92 -8.47
CA LEU A 139 -6.08 24.55 -8.98
C LEU A 139 -5.77 25.83 -9.77
N ASP A 140 -4.84 26.66 -9.26
CA ASP A 140 -4.44 27.92 -9.88
C ASP A 140 -2.89 28.06 -9.88
N PRO A 141 -2.21 27.62 -10.97
CA PRO A 141 -0.76 27.66 -11.05
C PRO A 141 -0.19 29.08 -11.22
N TRP A 142 0.22 29.72 -10.12
CA TRP A 142 0.87 31.03 -10.13
C TRP A 142 2.18 31.09 -9.31
N ALA A 143 3.16 31.86 -9.79
CA ALA A 143 4.53 31.92 -9.26
C ALA A 143 4.59 32.24 -7.76
N ALA A 144 3.88 33.28 -7.31
CA ALA A 144 3.83 33.66 -5.90
C ALA A 144 3.23 32.54 -5.02
N GLN A 145 2.29 31.78 -5.57
CA GLN A 145 1.67 30.65 -4.87
C GLN A 145 2.60 29.44 -4.78
N ARG A 146 3.41 29.20 -5.82
CA ARG A 146 4.49 28.22 -5.79
C ARG A 146 5.51 28.54 -4.72
N GLU A 147 5.94 29.80 -4.62
CA GLU A 147 6.86 30.27 -3.58
C GLU A 147 6.26 30.06 -2.18
N ARG A 148 5.00 30.48 -1.95
CA ARG A 148 4.30 30.25 -0.67
C ARG A 148 4.25 28.77 -0.30
N CYS A 149 3.92 27.90 -1.26
CA CYS A 149 3.89 26.45 -1.05
C CYS A 149 5.24 25.90 -0.56
N ILE A 150 6.34 26.31 -1.20
CA ILE A 150 7.70 25.92 -0.80
C ILE A 150 8.08 26.48 0.57
N VAL A 151 7.69 27.72 0.89
CA VAL A 151 7.89 28.29 2.23
C VAL A 151 7.16 27.49 3.32
N HIS A 152 5.92 27.04 3.06
CA HIS A 152 5.20 26.18 3.99
C HIS A 152 5.91 24.85 4.23
N LEU A 153 6.42 24.21 3.16
CA LEU A 153 7.21 22.98 3.30
C LEU A 153 8.48 23.22 4.13
N GLY A 154 9.20 24.31 3.86
CA GLY A 154 10.41 24.66 4.61
C GLY A 154 10.14 24.88 6.11
N ARG A 155 9.03 25.56 6.44
CA ARG A 155 8.60 25.74 7.85
C ARG A 155 8.33 24.42 8.54
N PHE A 156 7.60 23.51 7.88
CA PHE A 156 7.33 22.18 8.41
C PHE A 156 8.63 21.38 8.62
N LEU A 157 9.50 21.31 7.61
CA LEU A 157 10.75 20.55 7.68
C LEU A 157 11.72 21.08 8.75
N ASN A 158 11.64 22.37 9.10
CA ASN A 158 12.41 22.95 10.21
C ASN A 158 11.95 22.50 11.59
N MET A 159 10.75 21.93 11.72
CA MET A 159 10.28 21.34 12.97
C MET A 159 10.92 19.97 13.21
N LEU A 160 11.34 19.28 12.15
CA LEU A 160 11.93 17.96 12.24
C LEU A 160 13.45 18.06 12.52
N PRO A 161 14.03 17.15 13.31
CA PRO A 161 15.46 17.07 13.60
C PRO A 161 16.26 16.52 12.39
N LEU A 162 16.17 17.20 11.25
CA LEU A 162 16.81 16.80 9.99
C LEU A 162 18.11 17.57 9.74
N LEU A 163 19.10 16.88 9.16
CA LEU A 163 20.30 17.53 8.68
C LEU A 163 19.96 18.54 7.57
N PRO A 164 20.71 19.64 7.43
CA PRO A 164 20.48 20.62 6.36
C PRO A 164 20.46 19.99 4.96
N ALA A 165 21.34 19.00 4.71
CA ALA A 165 21.40 18.29 3.44
C ALA A 165 20.12 17.46 3.16
N GLU A 166 19.54 16.83 4.18
CA GLU A 166 18.31 16.05 4.05
C GLU A 166 17.12 16.96 3.78
N ARG A 167 17.02 18.09 4.48
CA ARG A 167 16.01 19.12 4.21
C ARG A 167 16.10 19.63 2.78
N ALA A 168 17.31 19.94 2.30
CA ALA A 168 17.52 20.36 0.92
C ALA A 168 17.08 19.28 -0.08
N ARG A 169 17.39 18.00 0.18
CA ARG A 169 16.95 16.86 -0.66
C ARG A 169 15.43 16.73 -0.72
N LEU A 170 14.73 16.93 0.40
CA LEU A 170 13.26 16.90 0.48
C LEU A 170 12.64 18.09 -0.27
N MET A 171 13.16 19.29 -0.07
CA MET A 171 12.72 20.50 -0.78
C MET A 171 12.86 20.35 -2.29
N GLN A 172 14.05 19.94 -2.76
CA GLN A 172 14.29 19.68 -4.19
C GLN A 172 13.38 18.58 -4.74
N SER A 173 13.07 17.56 -3.94
CA SER A 173 12.19 16.47 -4.35
C SER A 173 10.74 16.93 -4.53
N ALA A 174 10.25 17.81 -3.66
CA ALA A 174 8.94 18.43 -3.79
C ALA A 174 8.88 19.38 -4.99
N GLU A 175 9.90 20.23 -5.18
CA GLU A 175 9.94 21.20 -6.29
C GLU A 175 9.83 20.55 -7.67
N LYS A 176 10.38 19.34 -7.83
CA LYS A 176 10.31 18.55 -9.08
C LYS A 176 8.90 18.12 -9.45
N THR A 177 7.99 17.99 -8.48
CA THR A 177 6.60 17.57 -8.70
C THR A 177 5.60 18.73 -8.74
N LEU A 178 6.04 19.95 -8.39
CA LEU A 178 5.19 21.14 -8.51
C LEU A 178 5.03 21.56 -9.98
N PRO A 179 3.93 22.27 -10.34
CA PRO A 179 3.72 22.76 -11.68
C PRO A 179 4.85 23.71 -12.08
N LYS A 180 5.33 23.59 -13.31
CA LYS A 180 6.30 24.52 -13.90
C LYS A 180 5.53 25.75 -14.37
N ILE A 181 5.87 26.91 -13.83
CA ILE A 181 5.17 28.15 -14.12
C ILE A 181 6.06 28.95 -15.07
N ALA A 182 5.57 29.20 -16.27
CA ALA A 182 6.28 30.05 -17.21
C ALA A 182 6.32 31.48 -16.65
N VAL A 183 7.52 32.06 -16.57
CA VAL A 183 7.66 33.49 -16.25
C VAL A 183 7.20 34.25 -17.49
N VAL A 184 5.93 34.67 -17.50
CA VAL A 184 5.47 35.63 -18.50
C VAL A 184 6.10 36.96 -18.13
N HIS A 185 7.16 37.35 -18.84
CA HIS A 185 7.69 38.71 -18.78
C HIS A 185 6.64 39.67 -19.36
N SER A 186 5.68 40.09 -18.54
CA SER A 186 4.74 41.14 -18.89
C SER A 186 5.41 42.51 -18.76
N ARG A 187 6.18 42.88 -19.79
CA ARG A 187 6.43 44.28 -20.12
C ARG A 187 6.54 44.43 -21.64
N ALA A 188 5.38 44.56 -22.28
CA ALA A 188 5.27 45.33 -23.51
C ALA A 188 4.44 46.58 -23.15
N VAL A 189 5.13 47.60 -22.64
CA VAL A 189 4.64 48.98 -22.71
C VAL A 189 5.34 49.55 -23.94
N ALA A 190 4.59 49.65 -25.03
CA ALA A 190 4.93 50.44 -26.20
C ALA A 190 4.09 51.71 -26.17
#